data_AF-A0A6A0AC95-F1
#
_entry.id   AF-A0A6A0AC95-F1
#
_cell.length_a   1.000
_cell.length_b   1.000
_cell.length_c   1.000
_cell.angle_alpha   90.00
_cell.angle_beta   90.00
_cell.angle_gamma   90.00
#
_symmetry.space_group_name_H-M   'P 1'
#
loop_
_entity.id
_entity.type
_entity.pdbx_description
1 polymer ?
#
loop_
_entity_poly.entity_id
_entity_poly.type
_entity_poly.pdbx_seq_one_letter_code
_entity_poly.pdbx_strand_id
1 'polypeptide(L)'
;GHLLSVPLLLEGWEPDLARLPDLVLRLSRDVEWEEEGECFRALAQALAAFYSLQPLLPPAAGSGGGSGGQARGKGEAAQGQGFELEERERLVKTVLLPAMKALLRAPRGRASDGTFVQVAALERLYRIFERC
;
A
#
# COMPACT_ATOMS: atom_id res chain seq x y z
N GLY A 1 -17.51 -23.76 3.27
CA GLY A 1 -17.69 -22.59 4.16
C GLY A 1 -17.66 -21.34 3.32
N HIS A 2 -18.59 -20.41 3.52
CA HIS A 2 -18.59 -19.11 2.86
C HIS A 2 -17.98 -18.06 3.80
N LEU A 3 -17.20 -17.14 3.26
CA LEU A 3 -16.71 -15.99 4.01
C LEU A 3 -17.86 -14.99 4.18
N LEU A 4 -18.22 -14.69 5.42
CA LEU A 4 -19.31 -13.77 5.73
C LEU A 4 -18.81 -12.35 6.03
N SER A 5 -17.62 -12.23 6.62
CA SER A 5 -17.06 -10.95 7.06
C SER A 5 -15.54 -10.98 7.13
N VAL A 6 -14.93 -9.79 7.14
CA VAL A 6 -13.52 -9.57 7.41
C VAL A 6 -13.36 -8.56 8.56
N PRO A 7 -12.24 -8.58 9.31
CA PRO A 7 -12.06 -7.71 10.47
C PRO A 7 -12.04 -6.21 10.13
N LEU A 8 -12.67 -5.36 10.95
CA LEU A 8 -12.48 -3.91 10.81
C LEU A 8 -11.26 -3.47 11.62
N LEU A 9 -10.13 -3.19 10.96
CA LEU A 9 -8.88 -2.79 11.65
C LEU A 9 -8.79 -1.29 11.94
N LEU A 10 -9.30 -0.47 11.03
CA LEU A 10 -9.26 0.99 11.12
C LEU A 10 -10.55 1.56 10.53
N GLU A 11 -11.20 2.46 11.26
CA GLU A 11 -12.43 3.10 10.81
C GLU A 11 -12.17 3.93 9.54
N GLY A 12 -13.03 3.75 8.54
CA GLY A 12 -12.89 4.42 7.24
C GLY A 12 -11.78 3.86 6.33
N TRP A 13 -11.20 2.71 6.67
CA TRP A 13 -10.24 2.00 5.83
C TRP A 13 -10.78 0.63 5.41
N GLU A 14 -10.93 0.43 4.11
CA GLU A 14 -11.39 -0.83 3.52
C GLU A 14 -10.28 -1.44 2.65
N PRO A 15 -10.00 -2.74 2.79
CA PRO A 15 -9.01 -3.43 1.97
C PRO A 15 -9.56 -3.70 0.57
N ASP A 16 -8.66 -3.95 -0.38
CA ASP A 16 -9.04 -4.38 -1.73
C ASP A 16 -9.55 -5.83 -1.70
N LEU A 17 -10.88 -5.99 -1.80
CA LEU A 17 -11.54 -7.29 -1.77
C LEU A 17 -11.19 -8.17 -2.98
N ALA A 18 -10.65 -7.62 -4.08
CA ALA A 18 -10.14 -8.43 -5.18
C ALA A 18 -8.98 -9.34 -4.75
N ARG A 19 -8.32 -9.01 -3.63
CA ARG A 19 -7.22 -9.79 -3.04
C ARG A 19 -7.67 -10.80 -1.97
N LEU A 20 -8.97 -10.96 -1.74
CA LEU A 20 -9.48 -12.01 -0.85
C LEU A 20 -8.94 -13.42 -1.18
N PRO A 21 -8.82 -13.84 -2.46
CA PRO A 21 -8.22 -15.13 -2.77
C PRO A 21 -6.78 -15.26 -2.30
N ASP A 22 -5.96 -14.19 -2.40
CA ASP A 22 -4.58 -14.18 -1.89
C ASP A 22 -4.55 -14.34 -0.36
N LEU A 23 -5.45 -13.64 0.36
CA LEU A 23 -5.59 -13.83 1.80
C LEU A 23 -5.91 -15.28 2.15
N VAL A 24 -6.90 -15.89 1.49
CA VAL A 24 -7.28 -17.30 1.76
C VAL A 24 -6.13 -18.25 1.47
N LEU A 25 -5.38 -18.02 0.38
CA LEU A 25 -4.20 -18.82 0.05
C LEU A 25 -3.12 -18.69 1.14
N ARG A 26 -2.80 -17.46 1.57
CA ARG A 26 -1.84 -17.20 2.66
C ARG A 26 -2.26 -17.85 3.97
N LEU A 27 -3.53 -17.76 4.34
CA LEU A 27 -4.06 -18.43 5.55
C LEU A 27 -3.89 -19.95 5.48
N SER A 28 -4.06 -20.56 4.31
CA SER A 28 -3.91 -22.02 4.17
C SER A 28 -2.47 -22.51 4.10
N ARG A 29 -1.54 -21.70 3.58
CA ARG A 29 -0.15 -22.14 3.28
C ARG A 29 0.91 -21.54 4.18
N ASP A 30 0.74 -20.29 4.58
CA ASP A 30 1.80 -19.49 5.21
C ASP A 30 1.61 -19.35 6.73
N VAL A 31 0.42 -19.68 7.24
CA VAL A 31 0.14 -19.68 8.68
C VAL A 31 0.46 -21.05 9.26
N GLU A 32 1.38 -21.07 10.22
CA GLU A 32 1.63 -22.24 11.06
C GLU A 32 0.53 -22.35 12.12
N TRP A 33 -0.23 -23.45 12.14
CA TRP A 33 -1.41 -23.58 13.00
C TRP A 33 -1.15 -24.35 14.29
N GLU A 34 0.00 -25.01 14.42
CA GLU A 34 0.31 -25.87 15.57
C GLU A 34 0.99 -25.11 16.72
N GLU A 35 1.79 -24.08 16.42
CA GLU A 35 2.49 -23.28 17.43
C GLU A 35 1.77 -21.94 17.65
N GLU A 36 1.34 -21.67 18.89
CA GLU A 36 0.49 -20.52 19.22
C GLU A 36 1.13 -19.17 18.84
N GLY A 37 2.41 -19.00 19.14
CA GLY A 37 3.13 -17.75 18.87
C GLY A 37 3.28 -17.44 17.38
N GLU A 38 3.75 -18.41 16.60
CA GLU A 38 3.88 -18.34 15.14
C GLU A 38 2.53 -18.22 14.46
N CYS A 39 1.50 -18.91 14.95
CA CYS A 39 0.13 -18.81 14.45
C CYS A 39 -0.36 -17.36 14.49
N PHE A 40 -0.34 -16.71 15.67
CA PHE A 40 -0.81 -15.34 15.79
C PHE A 40 0.06 -14.36 14.98
N ARG A 41 1.37 -14.57 14.94
CA ARG A 41 2.27 -13.71 14.17
C ARG A 41 2.01 -13.81 12.67
N ALA A 42 1.95 -15.03 12.12
CA ALA A 42 1.73 -15.25 10.70
C ALA A 42 0.33 -14.82 10.27
N LEU A 43 -0.69 -15.09 11.09
CA LEU A 43 -2.06 -14.62 10.85
C LEU A 43 -2.12 -13.08 10.81
N ALA A 44 -1.51 -12.40 11.79
CA ALA A 44 -1.46 -10.94 11.81
C ALA A 44 -0.72 -10.37 10.60
N GLN A 45 0.35 -11.02 10.13
CA GLN A 45 1.07 -10.63 8.92
C GLN A 45 0.24 -10.84 7.65
N ALA A 46 -0.50 -11.94 7.54
CA ALA A 46 -1.40 -12.20 6.41
C ALA A 46 -2.51 -11.14 6.33
N LEU A 47 -3.12 -10.81 7.47
CA LEU A 47 -4.09 -9.71 7.55
C LEU A 47 -3.43 -8.37 7.22
N ALA A 48 -2.28 -8.04 7.80
CA ALA A 48 -1.58 -6.79 7.51
C ALA A 48 -1.25 -6.65 6.01
N ALA A 49 -0.88 -7.74 5.34
CA ALA A 49 -0.63 -7.77 3.90
C ALA A 49 -1.92 -7.60 3.07
N PHE A 50 -3.07 -8.06 3.57
CA PHE A 50 -4.37 -7.86 2.92
C PHE A 50 -4.86 -6.41 3.05
N TYR A 51 -4.68 -5.80 4.22
CA TYR A 51 -5.07 -4.40 4.49
C TYR A 51 -4.03 -3.36 4.04
N SER A 52 -2.88 -3.78 3.50
CA SER A 52 -1.83 -2.84 3.07
C SER A 52 -2.26 -2.04 1.83
N LEU A 53 -1.89 -0.75 1.84
CA LEU A 53 -2.06 0.13 0.68
C LEU A 53 -1.28 -0.43 -0.51
N GLN A 54 -1.96 -0.63 -1.64
CA GLN A 54 -1.31 -0.99 -2.89
C GLN A 54 -0.60 0.22 -3.50
N PRO A 55 0.46 0.01 -4.32
CA PRO A 55 1.15 1.09 -4.98
C PRO A 55 0.16 2.05 -5.65
N LEU A 56 0.25 3.33 -5.31
CA LEU A 56 -0.59 4.38 -5.87
C LEU A 56 -0.24 4.65 -7.35
N LEU A 57 0.95 4.26 -7.78
CA LEU A 57 1.41 4.45 -9.14
C LEU A 57 1.25 3.14 -9.95
N PRO A 58 0.73 3.19 -11.18
CA PRO A 58 0.86 2.06 -12.08
C PRO A 58 2.35 1.71 -12.26
N PRO A 59 2.71 0.43 -12.43
CA PRO A 59 4.09 0.05 -12.70
C PRO A 59 4.55 0.85 -13.91
N ALA A 60 5.68 1.55 -13.74
CA ALA A 60 6.17 2.55 -14.69
C ALA A 60 5.99 2.07 -16.14
N ALA A 61 5.29 2.87 -16.95
CA ALA A 61 5.23 2.70 -18.40
C ALA A 61 6.61 3.04 -19.03
N GLY A 62 7.65 2.30 -18.62
CA GLY A 62 9.04 2.70 -18.81
C GLY A 62 10.04 1.59 -18.51
N SER A 63 9.82 0.39 -19.06
CA SER A 63 10.90 -0.58 -19.31
C SER A 63 10.51 -1.47 -20.49
N GLY A 64 10.93 -1.06 -21.69
CA GLY A 64 10.63 -1.76 -22.94
C GLY A 64 10.91 -0.89 -24.15
N GLY A 65 12.19 -0.76 -24.50
CA GLY A 65 12.57 -0.31 -25.83
C GLY A 65 12.02 -1.29 -26.89
N GLY A 66 11.48 -0.75 -27.98
CA GLY A 66 11.32 -1.48 -29.23
C GLY A 66 9.89 -1.87 -29.63
N SER A 67 9.44 -1.17 -30.69
CA SER A 67 8.56 -1.65 -31.78
C SER A 67 7.04 -1.71 -31.57
N GLY A 68 6.39 -0.64 -32.02
CA GLY A 68 5.31 -0.67 -33.04
C GLY A 68 4.15 -1.64 -32.87
N GLY A 69 2.98 -1.12 -32.51
CA GLY A 69 1.72 -1.86 -32.61
C GLY A 69 0.50 -1.12 -32.05
N GLN A 70 -0.14 -0.31 -32.90
CA GLN A 70 -1.53 0.17 -32.89
C GLN A 70 -2.26 0.46 -31.56
N ALA A 71 -2.50 1.75 -31.37
CA ALA A 71 -3.52 2.31 -30.50
C ALA A 71 -4.94 2.01 -31.00
N ARG A 72 -5.77 1.38 -30.19
CA ARG A 72 -7.23 1.61 -30.16
C ARG A 72 -7.83 1.02 -28.87
N GLY A 73 -8.23 1.90 -27.94
CA GLY A 73 -8.90 1.51 -26.68
C GLY A 73 -8.40 2.19 -25.39
N LYS A 74 -7.79 3.38 -25.44
CA LYS A 74 -7.22 4.08 -24.26
C LYS A 74 -8.16 5.10 -23.57
N GLY A 75 -9.37 5.31 -24.09
CA GLY A 75 -10.22 6.44 -23.70
C GLY A 75 -10.94 6.28 -22.35
N GLU A 76 -11.48 5.09 -22.05
CA GLU A 76 -12.38 4.91 -20.90
C GLU A 76 -11.64 4.41 -19.65
N ALA A 77 -10.60 3.58 -19.81
CA ALA A 77 -9.80 3.08 -18.69
C ALA A 77 -8.94 4.17 -18.02
N ALA A 78 -8.53 5.21 -18.75
CA ALA A 78 -7.70 6.29 -18.23
C ALA A 78 -8.48 7.24 -17.29
N GLN A 79 -9.79 7.44 -17.53
CA GLN A 79 -10.64 8.27 -16.67
C GLN A 79 -11.03 7.56 -15.37
N GLY A 80 -11.31 6.25 -15.42
CA GLY A 80 -11.60 5.45 -14.22
C GLY A 80 -10.41 5.34 -13.27
N GLN A 81 -9.20 5.17 -13.81
CA GLN A 81 -7.96 5.08 -13.01
C GLN A 81 -7.61 6.40 -12.30
N GLY A 82 -7.93 7.55 -12.90
CA GLY A 82 -7.69 8.85 -12.28
C GLY A 82 -8.52 9.06 -11.01
N PHE A 83 -9.81 8.70 -11.07
CA PHE A 83 -10.71 8.82 -9.93
C PHE A 83 -10.30 7.90 -8.75
N GLU A 84 -9.93 6.65 -9.04
CA GLU A 84 -9.46 5.72 -8.01
C GLU A 84 -8.16 6.20 -7.33
N LEU A 85 -7.27 6.85 -8.09
CA LEU A 85 -6.05 7.42 -7.54
C LEU A 85 -6.32 8.59 -6.60
N GLU A 86 -7.20 9.51 -6.99
CA GLU A 86 -7.61 10.66 -6.18
C GLU A 86 -8.28 10.21 -4.87
N GLU A 87 -9.17 9.23 -4.94
CA GLU A 87 -9.82 8.66 -3.77
C GLU A 87 -8.81 7.99 -2.83
N ARG A 88 -7.88 7.19 -3.36
CA ARG A 88 -6.81 6.58 -2.57
C ARG A 88 -5.92 7.63 -1.91
N GLU A 89 -5.54 8.67 -2.64
CA GLU A 89 -4.75 9.77 -2.09
C GLU A 89 -5.50 10.47 -0.95
N ARG A 90 -6.81 10.70 -1.11
CA ARG A 90 -7.67 11.23 -0.05
C ARG A 90 -7.63 10.32 1.19
N LEU A 91 -7.87 9.02 1.03
CA LEU A 91 -7.83 8.05 2.15
C LEU A 91 -6.47 8.02 2.84
N VAL A 92 -5.38 8.10 2.09
CA VAL A 92 -4.02 8.19 2.67
C VAL A 92 -3.91 9.42 3.56
N LYS A 93 -4.36 10.58 3.09
CA LYS A 93 -4.27 11.86 3.82
C LYS A 93 -5.21 11.92 5.02
N THR A 94 -6.44 11.41 4.88
CA THR A 94 -7.50 11.62 5.88
C THR A 94 -7.64 10.47 6.88
N VAL A 95 -7.21 9.26 6.53
CA VAL A 95 -7.37 8.06 7.36
C VAL A 95 -6.01 7.49 7.76
N LEU A 96 -5.18 7.08 6.79
CA LEU A 96 -3.95 6.35 7.09
C LEU A 96 -2.89 7.20 7.78
N LEU A 97 -2.56 8.39 7.26
CA LEU A 97 -1.53 9.24 7.87
C LEU A 97 -1.89 9.68 9.30
N PRO A 98 -3.13 10.11 9.61
CA PRO A 98 -3.55 10.37 10.99
C PRO A 98 -3.43 9.13 11.88
N ALA A 99 -3.87 7.95 11.41
CA ALA A 99 -3.78 6.71 12.16
C ALA A 99 -2.32 6.30 12.41
N MET A 100 -1.45 6.42 11.40
CA MET A 100 -0.02 6.17 11.53
C MET A 100 0.62 7.12 12.55
N LYS A 101 0.28 8.42 12.51
CA LYS A 101 0.78 9.39 13.48
C LYS A 101 0.41 9.03 14.92
N ALA A 102 -0.78 8.46 15.13
CA ALA A 102 -1.27 8.11 16.47
C ALA A 102 -0.79 6.72 16.95
N LEU A 103 -0.71 5.73 16.06
CA LEU A 103 -0.60 4.31 16.41
C LEU A 103 0.73 3.65 16.00
N LEU A 104 1.43 4.19 15.00
CA LEU A 104 2.61 3.51 14.43
C LEU A 104 3.79 3.55 15.40
N ARG A 105 4.19 2.37 15.88
CA ARG A 105 5.45 2.15 16.59
C ARG A 105 6.46 1.51 15.65
N ALA A 106 7.16 2.33 14.87
CA ALA A 106 8.13 1.84 13.90
C ALA A 106 9.33 1.12 14.57
N PRO A 107 9.64 -0.14 14.20
CA PRO A 107 10.86 -0.81 14.63
C PRO A 107 12.10 -0.06 14.16
N ARG A 108 13.19 -0.10 14.94
CA ARG A 108 14.45 0.60 14.62
C ARG A 108 15.04 0.22 13.26
N GLY A 109 14.86 -1.04 12.84
CA GLY A 109 15.33 -1.52 11.54
C GLY A 109 14.71 -0.80 10.33
N ARG A 110 13.54 -0.17 10.50
CA ARG A 110 12.85 0.58 9.41
C ARG A 110 13.56 1.87 9.02
N ALA A 111 14.49 2.36 9.85
CA ALA A 111 15.30 3.53 9.51
C ALA A 111 16.41 3.21 8.52
N SER A 112 16.81 1.94 8.38
CA SER A 112 17.98 1.52 7.60
C SER A 112 17.65 0.60 6.42
N ASP A 113 16.45 0.03 6.37
CA ASP A 113 16.04 -0.93 5.32
C ASP A 113 15.47 -0.28 4.05
N GLY A 114 15.52 1.05 3.96
CA GLY A 114 14.95 1.81 2.84
C GLY A 114 13.45 2.09 2.95
N THR A 115 12.78 1.71 4.06
CA THR A 115 11.36 2.07 4.29
C THR A 115 11.17 3.58 4.37
N PHE A 116 12.08 4.29 5.05
CA PHE A 116 12.08 5.74 5.14
C PHE A 116 13.39 6.29 4.59
N VAL A 117 13.30 7.08 3.52
CA VAL A 117 14.46 7.69 2.85
C VAL A 117 14.31 9.21 2.90
N GLN A 118 15.32 9.89 3.45
CA GLN A 118 15.38 11.35 3.43
C GLN A 118 15.74 11.83 2.02
N VAL A 119 14.75 12.34 1.29
CA VAL A 119 14.94 12.85 -0.07
C VAL A 119 15.49 14.28 -0.07
N ALA A 120 15.08 15.09 0.91
CA ALA A 120 15.51 16.49 1.02
C ALA A 120 15.55 16.95 2.48
N ALA A 121 16.19 18.10 2.71
CA ALA A 121 16.30 18.74 4.02
C ALA A 121 16.21 20.25 3.85
N LEU A 122 15.34 20.91 4.62
CA LEU A 122 15.04 22.34 4.44
C LEU A 122 16.28 23.22 4.67
N GLU A 123 17.14 22.85 5.61
CA GLU A 123 18.39 23.55 5.89
C GLU A 123 19.38 23.55 4.72
N ARG A 124 19.27 22.57 3.81
CA ARG A 124 20.05 22.52 2.57
C ARG A 124 19.34 23.27 1.45
N LEU A 125 18.01 23.18 1.38
CA LEU A 125 17.20 23.85 0.37
C LEU A 125 17.25 25.39 0.53
N TYR A 126 17.17 25.90 1.75
CA TYR A 126 17.21 27.35 2.02
C TYR A 126 18.56 28.01 1.73
N ARG A 127 19.62 27.24 1.45
CA ARG A 127 20.90 27.79 0.97
C ARG A 127 20.91 28.09 -0.52
N ILE A 128 19.98 27.49 -1.27
CA ILE A 128 19.90 27.59 -2.73
C ILE A 128 18.68 28.43 -3.12
N PHE A 129 17.56 28.23 -2.42
CA PHE A 129 16.30 28.93 -2.67
C PHE A 129 16.12 30.07 -1.66
N GLU A 130 16.70 31.22 -1.98
CA GLU A 130 16.50 32.48 -1.24
C GLU A 130 15.39 33.33 -1.88
N ARG A 131 14.81 34.23 -1.08
CA ARG A 131 13.81 35.19 -1.60
C ARG A 131 14.51 36.21 -2.50
N CYS A 132 13.85 36.60 -3.60
CA CYS A 132 14.30 37.69 -4.47
C CYS A 132 14.32 39.04 -3.73
#